data_AF-A0A949VI79-F1
#
_entry.id   AF-A0A949VI79-F1
#
_cell.length_a   1.000
_cell.length_b   1.000
_cell.length_c   1.000
_cell.angle_alpha   90.00
_cell.angle_beta   90.00
_cell.angle_gamma   90.00
#
_symmetry.space_group_name_H-M   'P 1'
#
loop_
_entity.id
_entity.type
_entity.pdbx_description
1 polymer ?
#
loop_
_entity_poly.entity_id
_entity_poly.type
_entity_poly.pdbx_seq_one_letter_code
_entity_poly.pdbx_strand_id
1 'polypeptide(L)'
;MKHPLQSTFALLAFLTTAPLAAQLEFGGHPYGLDRALHGLPEPPVVVMGLVDPAPLLAEDAARLAAGMKGPWRYGVNHPTDLRLDNSGVWTALPNGDQVWQLAIECPGALNVSFVFDEYIVPEGARVFVHVPSGEQLGAFTAASNGGRHVMGVAPMPGDRIVIEYIEPAAVAGQGHLHIGEVTHGYRDILNVTKDLGDSGACNNNVICPIGDPWRKQIRSVARIFGSGFLCTGQLLNNCNQNGTPYFLTANHCTQGGINPASAVFRFRWESPTCTPTQNGPTNMSLSGAQQLANNAGSDMALLELNTTPPDAWDVYYSGWNKTNTPATSVTAIHHPSGDIKKISIEQQPVSAQPFSGAQCWHIAAWDDGTTEGGSSGSGLWDQHGLLVGQLYGGQASCSYNFNDYYGRFDVSFPHIDQFLGNCGDTLTGFDPGATGLSEQEGTFTFGLVPNPTTGAVLVTLPERGAGVAVLRVTDALGRVVAERNLVAGTVRTTLDLDGQADGLYLVELRQDGHRVVQRLVLER
;
A
#
# COMPACT_ATOMS: atom_id res chain seq x y z
N MET A 1 42.84 44.49 -29.37
CA MET A 1 41.53 44.56 -28.69
C MET A 1 41.36 43.27 -27.91
N LYS A 2 41.28 43.37 -26.59
CA LYS A 2 41.25 42.25 -25.65
C LYS A 2 39.80 41.73 -25.54
N HIS A 3 39.56 40.46 -25.80
CA HIS A 3 38.33 39.77 -25.41
C HIS A 3 38.64 38.90 -24.18
N PRO A 4 37.86 38.97 -23.08
CA PRO A 4 38.09 38.14 -21.92
C PRO A 4 37.45 36.75 -22.13
N LEU A 5 38.20 35.69 -21.84
CA LEU A 5 37.63 34.35 -21.66
C LEU A 5 36.85 34.33 -20.34
N GLN A 6 35.54 34.09 -20.40
CA GLN A 6 34.75 33.69 -19.25
C GLN A 6 34.91 32.18 -19.05
N SER A 7 35.59 31.80 -17.96
CA SER A 7 35.68 30.41 -17.50
C SER A 7 34.36 30.03 -16.83
N THR A 8 33.61 29.11 -17.44
CA THR A 8 32.38 28.56 -16.87
C THR A 8 32.77 27.39 -15.97
N PHE A 9 32.69 27.58 -14.65
CA PHE A 9 32.77 26.49 -13.68
C PHE A 9 31.46 25.70 -13.74
N ALA A 10 31.47 24.51 -14.34
CA ALA A 10 30.37 23.56 -14.23
C ALA A 10 30.45 22.89 -12.85
N LEU A 11 29.56 23.30 -11.94
CA LEU A 11 29.36 22.63 -10.67
C LEU A 11 28.58 21.33 -10.96
N LEU A 12 29.27 20.19 -10.98
CA LEU A 12 28.62 18.87 -11.01
C LEU A 12 27.92 18.66 -9.66
N ALA A 13 26.62 18.94 -9.61
CA ALA A 13 25.79 18.49 -8.51
C ALA A 13 25.62 16.97 -8.64
N PHE A 14 26.30 16.21 -7.79
CA PHE A 14 25.98 14.80 -7.57
C PHE A 14 24.58 14.74 -6.94
N LEU A 15 23.56 14.48 -7.75
CA LEU A 15 22.28 14.00 -7.24
C LEU A 15 22.53 12.61 -6.64
N THR A 16 22.64 12.53 -5.32
CA THR A 16 22.49 11.28 -4.59
C THR A 16 21.01 10.92 -4.63
N THR A 17 20.63 10.00 -5.51
CA THR A 17 19.31 9.38 -5.49
C THR A 17 19.25 8.52 -4.23
N ALA A 18 18.52 8.96 -3.19
CA ALA A 18 18.15 8.07 -2.10
C ALA A 18 17.31 6.93 -2.69
N PRO A 19 17.63 5.65 -2.43
CA PRO A 19 16.80 4.54 -2.89
C PRO A 19 15.42 4.65 -2.22
N LEU A 20 14.36 4.59 -3.04
CA LEU A 20 12.98 4.47 -2.56
C LEU A 20 12.78 3.05 -2.01
N ALA A 21 12.48 2.99 -0.72
CA ALA A 21 12.36 1.80 0.11
C ALA A 21 11.07 1.01 -0.09
N ALA A 22 11.08 -0.32 -0.32
CA ALA A 22 9.90 -1.02 -0.86
C ALA A 22 8.92 -1.75 0.12
N GLN A 23 9.38 -2.05 1.32
CA GLN A 23 8.61 -2.56 2.48
C GLN A 23 9.19 -1.89 3.74
N LEU A 24 8.47 -1.81 4.87
CA LEU A 24 8.97 -1.04 6.04
C LEU A 24 10.39 -1.46 6.45
N GLU A 25 11.33 -0.57 6.16
CA GLU A 25 12.76 -0.79 6.22
C GLU A 25 13.46 0.45 6.77
N PHE A 26 14.69 0.24 7.26
CA PHE A 26 15.43 1.23 8.03
C PHE A 26 16.65 1.75 7.26
N GLY A 27 16.50 1.90 5.94
CA GLY A 27 17.52 2.38 5.02
C GLY A 27 18.73 1.44 4.88
N GLY A 28 19.84 1.97 4.37
CA GLY A 28 21.08 1.22 4.13
C GLY A 28 21.22 0.70 2.70
N HIS A 29 22.34 0.03 2.45
CA HIS A 29 22.69 -0.52 1.15
C HIS A 29 23.31 -1.91 1.34
N PRO A 30 22.85 -2.95 0.62
CA PRO A 30 23.44 -4.27 0.68
C PRO A 30 24.83 -4.25 0.06
N TYR A 31 25.78 -4.86 0.74
CA TYR A 31 27.15 -4.99 0.25
C TYR A 31 27.24 -5.82 -1.04
N GLY A 32 26.29 -6.74 -1.26
CA GLY A 32 26.22 -7.62 -2.43
C GLY A 32 25.98 -6.93 -3.77
N LEU A 33 25.42 -5.72 -3.76
CA LEU A 33 25.28 -4.89 -4.97
C LEU A 33 26.64 -4.29 -5.37
N ASP A 34 27.48 -3.97 -4.39
CA ASP A 34 28.87 -3.50 -4.56
C ASP A 34 29.91 -4.60 -4.25
N ARG A 35 29.59 -5.87 -4.56
CA ARG A 35 30.38 -7.04 -4.09
C ARG A 35 31.89 -6.93 -4.30
N ALA A 36 32.32 -6.38 -5.43
CA ALA A 36 33.74 -6.25 -5.77
C ALA A 36 34.46 -5.24 -4.87
N LEU A 37 33.78 -4.18 -4.44
CA LEU A 37 34.30 -3.20 -3.49
C LEU A 37 34.51 -3.82 -2.10
N HIS A 38 33.62 -4.74 -1.72
CA HIS A 38 33.60 -5.37 -0.40
C HIS A 38 34.30 -6.73 -0.34
N GLY A 39 34.82 -7.23 -1.46
CA GLY A 39 35.50 -8.52 -1.53
C GLY A 39 34.58 -9.71 -1.28
N LEU A 40 33.27 -9.58 -1.55
CA LEU A 40 32.29 -10.64 -1.37
C LEU A 40 32.34 -11.66 -2.52
N PRO A 41 32.19 -12.97 -2.24
CA PRO A 41 32.09 -13.99 -3.28
C PRO A 41 30.75 -13.94 -4.01
N GLU A 42 30.63 -14.72 -5.10
CA GLU A 42 29.30 -15.04 -5.64
C GLU A 42 28.50 -15.85 -4.61
N PRO A 43 27.24 -15.47 -4.31
CA PRO A 43 26.42 -16.21 -3.37
C PRO A 43 26.08 -17.60 -3.95
N PRO A 44 26.13 -18.68 -3.13
CA PRO A 44 25.58 -19.98 -3.51
C PRO A 44 24.13 -19.85 -3.95
N VAL A 45 23.76 -20.59 -4.99
CA VAL A 45 22.41 -20.56 -5.57
C VAL A 45 21.66 -21.82 -5.19
N VAL A 46 20.48 -21.66 -4.60
CA VAL A 46 19.50 -22.73 -4.43
C VAL A 46 18.45 -22.59 -5.53
N VAL A 47 18.35 -23.60 -6.38
CA VAL A 47 17.42 -23.62 -7.51
C VAL A 47 16.16 -24.38 -7.11
N MET A 48 15.01 -23.72 -7.20
CA MET A 48 13.70 -24.32 -6.95
C MET A 48 13.29 -25.26 -8.09
N GLY A 49 12.34 -26.15 -7.79
CA GLY A 49 11.75 -27.03 -8.81
C GLY A 49 11.10 -26.24 -9.94
N LEU A 50 11.13 -26.79 -11.15
CA LEU A 50 10.45 -26.18 -12.30
C LEU A 50 8.93 -26.14 -12.06
N VAL A 51 8.30 -25.05 -12.48
CA VAL A 51 6.85 -24.88 -12.49
C VAL A 51 6.38 -24.81 -13.93
N ASP A 52 5.41 -25.65 -14.31
CA ASP A 52 4.71 -25.54 -15.59
C ASP A 52 3.48 -24.63 -15.41
N PRO A 53 3.48 -23.42 -15.98
CA PRO A 53 2.37 -22.49 -15.83
C PRO A 53 1.11 -22.92 -16.59
N ALA A 54 1.23 -23.70 -17.67
CA ALA A 54 0.10 -24.01 -18.55
C ALA A 54 -1.07 -24.73 -17.85
N PRO A 55 -0.86 -25.82 -17.08
CA PRO A 55 -1.95 -26.48 -16.35
C PRO A 55 -2.53 -25.60 -15.23
N LEU A 56 -1.71 -24.77 -14.59
CA LEU A 56 -2.16 -23.87 -13.51
C LEU A 56 -3.09 -22.77 -14.04
N LEU A 57 -2.72 -22.18 -15.18
CA LEU A 57 -3.54 -21.19 -15.88
C LEU A 57 -4.87 -21.80 -16.35
N ALA A 58 -4.87 -23.06 -16.81
CA ALA A 58 -6.08 -23.76 -17.22
C ALA A 58 -7.01 -24.06 -16.02
N GLU A 59 -6.45 -24.47 -14.88
CA GLU A 59 -7.20 -24.64 -13.62
C GLU A 59 -7.81 -23.31 -13.16
N ASP A 60 -7.03 -22.23 -13.18
CA ASP A 60 -7.50 -20.88 -12.79
C ASP A 60 -8.68 -20.43 -13.66
N ALA A 61 -8.59 -20.65 -14.98
CA ALA A 61 -9.65 -20.31 -15.93
C ALA A 61 -10.94 -21.12 -15.67
N ALA A 62 -10.82 -22.41 -15.35
CA ALA A 62 -11.96 -23.26 -15.01
C ALA A 62 -12.63 -22.82 -13.71
N ARG A 63 -11.85 -22.42 -12.69
CA ARG A 63 -12.37 -21.88 -11.42
C ARG A 63 -13.13 -20.58 -11.63
N LEU A 64 -12.60 -19.68 -12.45
CA LEU A 64 -13.27 -18.42 -12.80
C LEU A 64 -14.58 -18.68 -13.54
N ALA A 65 -14.60 -19.59 -14.52
CA ALA A 65 -15.81 -19.96 -15.27
C ALA A 65 -16.91 -20.58 -14.39
N ALA A 66 -16.53 -21.21 -13.27
CA ALA A 66 -17.46 -21.72 -12.27
C ALA A 66 -18.01 -20.63 -11.31
N GLY A 67 -17.66 -19.36 -11.51
CA GLY A 67 -18.10 -18.24 -10.68
C GLY A 67 -17.39 -18.15 -9.32
N MET A 68 -16.28 -18.87 -9.13
CA MET A 68 -15.49 -18.80 -7.91
C MET A 68 -14.51 -17.63 -7.96
N LYS A 69 -14.95 -16.45 -7.50
CA LYS A 69 -14.05 -15.34 -7.13
C LYS A 69 -13.42 -15.63 -5.77
N GLY A 70 -12.44 -16.53 -5.75
CA GLY A 70 -11.60 -16.80 -4.57
C GLY A 70 -10.34 -15.94 -4.55
N PRO A 71 -9.38 -16.21 -3.63
CA PRO A 71 -8.10 -15.53 -3.63
C PRO A 71 -7.42 -15.76 -4.98
N TRP A 72 -6.91 -14.70 -5.57
CA TRP A 72 -6.38 -14.79 -6.93
C TRP A 72 -4.99 -15.39 -6.91
N ARG A 73 -4.86 -16.59 -7.50
CA ARG A 73 -3.60 -17.33 -7.51
C ARG A 73 -2.66 -16.74 -8.57
N TYR A 74 -1.47 -16.35 -8.13
CA TYR A 74 -0.39 -15.85 -8.97
C TYR A 74 0.86 -16.72 -8.92
N GLY A 75 1.00 -17.58 -7.91
CA GLY A 75 2.21 -18.34 -7.67
C GLY A 75 1.98 -19.72 -7.05
N VAL A 76 3.06 -20.49 -7.01
CA VAL A 76 3.17 -21.81 -6.39
C VAL A 76 4.27 -21.77 -5.34
N ASN A 77 4.04 -22.41 -4.21
CA ASN A 77 5.00 -22.44 -3.12
C ASN A 77 5.88 -23.68 -3.19
N HIS A 78 7.17 -23.48 -2.95
CA HIS A 78 8.15 -24.49 -2.68
C HIS A 78 8.46 -24.47 -1.18
N PRO A 79 8.17 -25.55 -0.43
CA PRO A 79 8.64 -25.67 0.94
C PRO A 79 10.16 -25.81 0.95
N THR A 80 10.82 -25.14 1.89
CA THR A 80 12.27 -25.09 1.99
C THR A 80 12.75 -25.27 3.44
N ASP A 81 14.04 -25.58 3.60
CA ASP A 81 14.74 -25.55 4.89
C ASP A 81 16.06 -24.81 4.69
N LEU A 82 15.98 -23.49 4.57
CA LEU A 82 17.16 -22.63 4.31
C LEU A 82 17.42 -21.76 5.53
N ARG A 83 18.60 -21.91 6.10
CA ARG A 83 19.03 -21.29 7.35
C ARG A 83 20.43 -20.70 7.20
N LEU A 84 20.79 -19.84 8.15
CA LEU A 84 22.12 -19.25 8.26
C LEU A 84 23.26 -20.28 8.42
N ASP A 85 22.96 -21.48 8.92
CA ASP A 85 23.93 -22.54 9.24
C ASP A 85 23.97 -23.70 8.24
N ASN A 86 22.93 -23.87 7.41
CA ASN A 86 22.85 -24.97 6.44
C ASN A 86 22.94 -24.52 4.97
N SER A 87 22.87 -23.21 4.71
CA SER A 87 22.82 -22.63 3.37
C SER A 87 23.57 -21.30 3.31
N GLY A 88 23.80 -20.82 2.09
CA GLY A 88 24.49 -19.55 1.84
C GLY A 88 25.98 -19.58 2.16
N VAL A 89 26.59 -18.39 2.21
CA VAL A 89 28.01 -18.20 2.51
C VAL A 89 28.20 -17.02 3.45
N TRP A 90 29.04 -17.20 4.47
CA TRP A 90 29.47 -16.15 5.38
C TRP A 90 30.79 -15.52 4.92
N THR A 91 30.87 -14.20 4.93
CA THR A 91 32.10 -13.42 4.67
C THR A 91 32.35 -12.46 5.81
N ALA A 92 33.54 -12.55 6.42
CA ALA A 92 33.99 -11.60 7.44
C ALA A 92 34.49 -10.30 6.79
N LEU A 93 34.05 -9.16 7.30
CA LEU A 93 34.47 -7.83 6.85
C LEU A 93 35.66 -7.32 7.69
N PRO A 94 36.45 -6.36 7.17
CA PRO A 94 37.62 -5.81 7.89
C PRO A 94 37.30 -5.17 9.25
N ASN A 95 36.05 -4.70 9.45
CA ASN A 95 35.59 -4.12 10.70
C ASN A 95 35.13 -5.16 11.75
N GLY A 96 35.16 -6.44 11.40
CA GLY A 96 34.73 -7.55 12.27
C GLY A 96 33.27 -7.97 12.10
N ASP A 97 32.48 -7.22 11.33
CA ASP A 97 31.12 -7.63 10.98
C ASP A 97 31.14 -8.83 10.03
N GLN A 98 30.01 -9.51 9.91
CA GLN A 98 29.84 -10.63 9.00
C GLN A 98 28.67 -10.38 8.05
N VAL A 99 28.82 -10.86 6.82
CA VAL A 99 27.76 -10.83 5.81
C VAL A 99 27.48 -12.26 5.37
N TRP A 100 26.25 -12.71 5.56
CA TRP A 100 25.73 -13.95 5.00
C TRP A 100 24.97 -13.66 3.71
N GLN A 101 25.21 -14.46 2.65
CA GLN A 101 24.51 -14.31 1.38
C GLN A 101 24.00 -15.64 0.84
N LEU A 102 22.78 -15.63 0.30
CA LEU A 102 22.14 -16.76 -0.38
C LEU A 102 21.37 -16.28 -1.60
N ALA A 103 21.59 -16.89 -2.75
CA ALA A 103 20.75 -16.67 -3.93
C ALA A 103 19.69 -17.77 -4.03
N ILE A 104 18.47 -17.37 -4.39
CA ILE A 104 17.36 -18.28 -4.69
C ILE A 104 16.96 -18.03 -6.14
N GLU A 105 16.87 -19.10 -6.92
CA GLU A 105 16.47 -19.07 -8.33
C GLU A 105 15.23 -19.94 -8.54
N CYS A 106 14.21 -19.38 -9.18
CA CYS A 106 12.95 -20.03 -9.54
C CYS A 106 12.81 -20.01 -11.07
N PRO A 107 13.44 -20.95 -11.80
CA PRO A 107 13.59 -20.82 -13.25
C PRO A 107 12.26 -20.58 -13.98
N GLY A 108 12.17 -19.47 -14.72
CA GLY A 108 10.96 -19.08 -15.46
C GLY A 108 9.89 -18.35 -14.66
N ALA A 109 10.13 -18.05 -13.37
CA ALA A 109 9.25 -17.20 -12.59
C ALA A 109 9.27 -15.75 -13.10
N LEU A 110 8.13 -15.07 -12.97
CA LEU A 110 7.99 -13.65 -13.29
C LEU A 110 8.26 -12.76 -12.06
N ASN A 111 8.09 -13.32 -10.87
CA ASN A 111 8.44 -12.71 -9.59
C ASN A 111 8.71 -13.81 -8.55
N VAL A 112 9.51 -13.47 -7.54
CA VAL A 112 9.83 -14.33 -6.40
C VAL A 112 9.48 -13.60 -5.10
N SER A 113 8.81 -14.29 -4.20
CA SER A 113 8.61 -13.89 -2.80
C SER A 113 8.93 -15.07 -1.89
N PHE A 114 9.06 -14.86 -0.60
CA PHE A 114 9.32 -15.93 0.36
C PHE A 114 8.87 -15.53 1.76
N VAL A 115 8.84 -16.51 2.65
CA VAL A 115 8.45 -16.33 4.06
C VAL A 115 9.61 -16.74 4.95
N PHE A 116 10.01 -15.84 5.85
CA PHE A 116 10.71 -16.23 7.05
C PHE A 116 9.68 -16.75 8.08
N ASP A 117 9.67 -18.04 8.35
CA ASP A 117 8.89 -18.64 9.44
C ASP A 117 9.68 -18.65 10.77
N GLU A 118 10.97 -18.32 10.71
CA GLU A 118 11.77 -17.86 11.85
C GLU A 118 12.54 -16.59 11.43
N TYR A 119 12.23 -15.46 12.08
CA TYR A 119 12.81 -14.14 11.81
C TYR A 119 13.24 -13.47 13.11
N ILE A 120 14.50 -13.69 13.49
CA ILE A 120 15.13 -13.09 14.67
C ILE A 120 16.34 -12.30 14.19
N VAL A 121 16.21 -10.98 14.16
CA VAL A 121 17.26 -10.04 13.76
C VAL A 121 17.62 -9.19 14.98
N PRO A 122 18.81 -9.41 15.60
CA PRO A 122 19.22 -8.66 16.78
C PRO A 122 19.45 -7.18 16.46
N GLU A 123 19.49 -6.34 17.50
CA GLU A 123 19.69 -4.90 17.34
C GLU A 123 20.98 -4.59 16.57
N GLY A 124 20.88 -3.70 15.57
CA GLY A 124 21.97 -3.32 14.67
C GLY A 124 22.17 -4.25 13.47
N ALA A 125 21.68 -5.49 13.53
CA ALA A 125 21.71 -6.41 12.39
C ALA A 125 20.60 -6.09 11.38
N ARG A 126 20.83 -6.46 10.11
CA ARG A 126 19.98 -6.04 8.99
C ARG A 126 19.87 -7.14 7.94
N VAL A 127 18.67 -7.32 7.39
CA VAL A 127 18.45 -8.20 6.22
C VAL A 127 18.10 -7.35 5.00
N PHE A 128 18.68 -7.69 3.86
CA PHE A 128 18.34 -7.13 2.57
C PHE A 128 17.92 -8.25 1.62
N VAL A 129 17.09 -7.91 0.66
CA VAL A 129 16.78 -8.76 -0.49
C VAL A 129 16.97 -7.93 -1.73
N HIS A 130 17.73 -8.41 -2.69
CA HIS A 130 17.96 -7.68 -3.93
C HIS A 130 17.95 -8.59 -5.15
N VAL A 131 17.66 -8.00 -6.31
CA VAL A 131 17.68 -8.70 -7.59
C VAL A 131 18.89 -8.26 -8.42
N PRO A 132 19.31 -9.02 -9.45
CA PRO A 132 20.44 -8.64 -10.30
C PRO A 132 20.30 -7.28 -11.02
N SER A 133 19.07 -6.79 -11.22
CA SER A 133 18.81 -5.47 -11.80
C SER A 133 19.06 -4.30 -10.84
N GLY A 134 19.35 -4.57 -9.56
CA GLY A 134 19.65 -3.58 -8.54
C GLY A 134 18.46 -3.11 -7.70
N GLU A 135 17.24 -3.55 -8.02
CA GLU A 135 16.10 -3.35 -7.12
C GLU A 135 16.32 -4.12 -5.80
N GLN A 136 15.92 -3.52 -4.68
CA GLN A 136 16.16 -4.06 -3.35
C GLN A 136 14.99 -3.79 -2.39
N LEU A 137 14.94 -4.61 -1.35
CA LEU A 137 14.14 -4.45 -0.14
C LEU A 137 15.08 -4.48 1.08
N GLY A 138 14.69 -3.78 2.13
CA GLY A 138 15.46 -3.67 3.38
C GLY A 138 16.31 -2.39 3.46
N ALA A 139 16.93 -2.08 4.60
CA ALA A 139 17.20 -2.98 5.72
C ALA A 139 15.96 -3.39 6.53
N PHE A 140 15.68 -4.69 6.54
CA PHE A 140 14.76 -5.28 7.49
C PHE A 140 15.44 -5.48 8.84
N THR A 141 14.75 -5.09 9.91
CA THR A 141 15.17 -5.26 11.31
C THR A 141 14.06 -5.97 12.09
N ALA A 142 14.24 -6.22 13.39
CA ALA A 142 13.16 -6.72 14.24
C ALA A 142 11.87 -5.88 14.15
N ALA A 143 11.99 -4.57 13.93
CA ALA A 143 10.84 -3.65 13.84
C ALA A 143 10.07 -3.76 12.51
N SER A 144 10.65 -4.37 11.46
CA SER A 144 10.00 -4.50 10.13
C SER A 144 8.72 -5.35 10.15
N ASN A 145 8.49 -6.11 11.22
CA ASN A 145 7.31 -6.92 11.42
C ASN A 145 6.76 -6.82 12.85
N GLY A 146 6.84 -5.63 13.46
CA GLY A 146 6.32 -5.37 14.80
C GLY A 146 6.95 -6.24 15.91
N GLY A 147 8.19 -6.70 15.71
CA GLY A 147 8.89 -7.59 16.65
C GLY A 147 8.44 -9.05 16.62
N ARG A 148 7.64 -9.48 15.63
CA ARG A 148 7.21 -10.88 15.47
C ARG A 148 8.24 -11.70 14.69
N HIS A 149 8.27 -13.00 14.95
CA HIS A 149 9.27 -13.93 14.40
C HIS A 149 8.86 -14.60 13.08
N VAL A 150 7.77 -14.19 12.44
CA VAL A 150 7.32 -14.71 11.13
C VAL A 150 7.10 -13.55 10.19
N MET A 151 7.87 -13.42 9.12
CA MET A 151 7.83 -12.27 8.22
C MET A 151 7.71 -12.71 6.76
N GLY A 152 6.69 -12.23 6.07
CA GLY A 152 6.61 -12.32 4.61
C GLY A 152 7.41 -11.20 3.95
N VAL A 153 8.09 -11.55 2.85
CA VAL A 153 8.81 -10.59 2.01
C VAL A 153 8.02 -10.33 0.73
N ALA A 154 7.90 -9.04 0.36
CA ALA A 154 7.15 -8.63 -0.81
C ALA A 154 7.70 -9.29 -2.10
N PRO A 155 6.84 -9.59 -3.10
CA PRO A 155 7.30 -10.09 -4.39
C PRO A 155 8.27 -9.12 -5.06
N MET A 156 9.40 -9.65 -5.51
CA MET A 156 10.42 -8.97 -6.29
C MET A 156 10.46 -9.50 -7.73
N PRO A 157 10.81 -8.68 -8.73
CA PRO A 157 10.71 -9.08 -10.13
C PRO A 157 11.81 -10.05 -10.56
N GLY A 158 11.49 -10.82 -11.60
CA GLY A 158 12.39 -11.81 -12.19
C GLY A 158 12.33 -13.15 -11.46
N ASP A 159 13.24 -14.04 -11.84
CA ASP A 159 13.33 -15.41 -11.36
C ASP A 159 14.45 -15.64 -10.33
N ARG A 160 15.22 -14.60 -9.99
CA ARG A 160 16.35 -14.72 -9.07
C ARG A 160 16.43 -13.57 -8.08
N ILE A 161 16.51 -13.91 -6.80
CA ILE A 161 16.74 -12.98 -5.69
C ILE A 161 18.00 -13.38 -4.93
N VAL A 162 18.61 -12.42 -4.25
CA VAL A 162 19.71 -12.62 -3.30
C VAL A 162 19.28 -12.06 -1.96
N ILE A 163 19.41 -12.86 -0.92
CA ILE A 163 19.17 -12.48 0.46
C ILE A 163 20.52 -12.25 1.11
N GLU A 164 20.64 -11.14 1.81
CA GLU A 164 21.85 -10.73 2.52
C GLU A 164 21.51 -10.43 3.97
N TYR A 165 22.22 -11.05 4.91
CA TYR A 165 22.13 -10.75 6.34
C TYR A 165 23.46 -10.16 6.82
N ILE A 166 23.41 -8.92 7.30
CA ILE A 166 24.54 -8.20 7.86
C ILE A 166 24.47 -8.33 9.38
N GLU A 167 25.44 -9.01 9.96
CA GLU A 167 25.57 -9.26 11.38
C GLU A 167 26.74 -8.46 11.96
N PRO A 168 26.48 -7.43 12.79
CA PRO A 168 27.52 -6.71 13.47
C PRO A 168 28.30 -7.60 14.45
N ALA A 169 29.60 -7.35 14.60
CA ALA A 169 30.46 -8.10 15.51
C ALA A 169 29.92 -8.17 16.95
N ALA A 170 29.23 -7.11 17.39
CA ALA A 170 28.68 -6.99 18.74
C ALA A 170 27.53 -7.98 19.03
N VAL A 171 26.88 -8.50 18.00
CA VAL A 171 25.70 -9.38 18.12
C VAL A 171 25.91 -10.72 17.39
N ALA A 172 27.17 -11.08 17.16
CA ALA A 172 27.54 -12.29 16.44
C ALA A 172 26.85 -13.55 17.00
N GLY A 173 26.20 -14.32 16.14
CA GLY A 173 25.50 -15.56 16.48
C GLY A 173 24.17 -15.39 17.23
N GLN A 174 23.64 -14.17 17.34
CA GLN A 174 22.33 -13.92 17.96
C GLN A 174 21.18 -13.92 16.94
N GLY A 175 21.48 -13.84 15.64
CA GLY A 175 20.48 -13.90 14.57
C GLY A 175 20.03 -15.32 14.25
N HIS A 176 18.73 -15.48 14.00
CA HIS A 176 18.14 -16.72 13.50
C HIS A 176 17.20 -16.42 12.35
N LEU A 177 17.54 -16.90 11.16
CA LEU A 177 16.70 -16.80 9.97
C LEU A 177 16.44 -18.20 9.43
N HIS A 178 15.17 -18.50 9.20
CA HIS A 178 14.73 -19.69 8.49
C HIS A 178 13.74 -19.29 7.41
N ILE A 179 14.00 -19.73 6.17
CA ILE A 179 13.10 -19.57 5.05
C ILE A 179 12.42 -20.90 4.83
N GLY A 180 11.18 -21.02 5.31
CA GLY A 180 10.36 -22.22 5.20
C GLY A 180 9.58 -22.33 3.89
N GLU A 181 9.40 -21.22 3.16
CA GLU A 181 8.62 -21.20 1.92
C GLU A 181 9.18 -20.18 0.92
N VAL A 182 9.32 -20.59 -0.35
CA VAL A 182 9.61 -19.73 -1.51
C VAL A 182 8.44 -19.79 -2.49
N THR A 183 7.89 -18.65 -2.89
CA THR A 183 6.80 -18.58 -3.87
C THR A 183 7.35 -18.25 -5.26
N HIS A 184 7.13 -19.16 -6.20
CA HIS A 184 7.34 -18.99 -7.63
C HIS A 184 6.11 -18.32 -8.26
N GLY A 185 6.23 -17.06 -8.70
CA GLY A 185 5.15 -16.35 -9.38
C GLY A 185 5.09 -16.68 -10.87
N TYR A 186 4.02 -17.36 -11.32
CA TYR A 186 3.78 -17.66 -12.74
C TYR A 186 2.91 -16.62 -13.46
N ARG A 187 2.39 -15.63 -12.71
CA ARG A 187 1.74 -14.42 -13.24
C ARG A 187 2.55 -13.19 -12.88
N ASP A 188 2.63 -12.23 -13.80
CA ASP A 188 3.23 -10.94 -13.53
C ASP A 188 2.26 -10.09 -12.70
N ILE A 189 2.59 -9.86 -11.43
CA ILE A 189 1.80 -9.04 -10.50
C ILE A 189 2.49 -7.71 -10.16
N LEU A 190 3.67 -7.51 -10.73
CA LEU A 190 4.50 -6.31 -10.55
C LEU A 190 4.47 -5.42 -11.79
N ASN A 191 3.87 -5.91 -12.88
CA ASN A 191 3.74 -5.24 -14.17
C ASN A 191 5.11 -4.78 -14.71
N VAL A 192 6.07 -5.71 -14.72
CA VAL A 192 7.46 -5.45 -15.19
C VAL A 192 7.67 -5.92 -16.63
N THR A 193 6.95 -6.96 -17.06
CA THR A 193 7.11 -7.61 -18.37
C THR A 193 5.92 -7.41 -19.30
N LYS A 194 4.88 -6.70 -18.86
CA LYS A 194 3.62 -6.47 -19.58
C LYS A 194 3.23 -5.00 -19.61
N ASP A 195 2.43 -4.64 -20.62
CA ASP A 195 1.66 -3.39 -20.60
C ASP A 195 0.66 -3.43 -19.44
N LEU A 196 0.57 -2.33 -18.70
CA LEU A 196 -0.36 -2.14 -17.60
C LEU A 196 -1.82 -2.24 -18.06
N GLY A 197 -2.59 -3.19 -17.52
CA GLY A 197 -4.00 -3.43 -17.87
C GLY A 197 -4.43 -4.90 -17.96
N ASP A 198 -3.88 -5.80 -17.13
CA ASP A 198 -4.38 -7.18 -17.03
C ASP A 198 -5.79 -7.23 -16.41
N SER A 199 -6.16 -6.23 -15.60
CA SER A 199 -7.56 -6.00 -15.27
C SER A 199 -8.31 -5.48 -16.49
N GLY A 200 -9.54 -5.94 -16.70
CA GLY A 200 -10.27 -5.59 -17.91
C GLY A 200 -10.42 -4.08 -18.08
N ALA A 201 -10.37 -3.60 -19.34
CA ALA A 201 -10.30 -2.17 -19.68
C ALA A 201 -11.53 -1.34 -19.24
N CYS A 202 -12.60 -1.98 -18.78
CA CYS A 202 -13.76 -1.28 -18.19
C CYS A 202 -13.50 -0.76 -16.78
N ASN A 203 -12.44 -1.22 -16.10
CA ASN A 203 -12.11 -0.77 -14.74
C ASN A 203 -11.53 0.65 -14.74
N ASN A 204 -11.97 1.48 -13.80
CA ASN A 204 -11.54 2.86 -13.70
C ASN A 204 -10.36 3.03 -12.74
N ASN A 205 -9.30 3.72 -13.15
CA ASN A 205 -8.21 4.08 -12.24
C ASN A 205 -8.73 5.02 -11.16
N VAL A 206 -8.38 4.78 -9.89
CA VAL A 206 -8.86 5.61 -8.78
C VAL A 206 -8.52 7.09 -8.94
N ILE A 207 -7.42 7.44 -9.60
CA ILE A 207 -6.99 8.83 -9.84
C ILE A 207 -7.87 9.57 -10.87
N CYS A 208 -8.68 8.86 -11.66
CA CYS A 208 -9.61 9.49 -12.59
C CYS A 208 -10.65 10.35 -11.86
N PRO A 209 -11.34 11.28 -12.56
CA PRO A 209 -12.33 12.19 -11.95
C PRO A 209 -13.45 11.46 -11.17
N ILE A 210 -13.83 10.25 -11.59
CA ILE A 210 -14.81 9.41 -10.88
C ILE A 210 -14.39 9.11 -9.42
N GLY A 211 -13.09 9.13 -9.11
CA GLY A 211 -12.56 8.92 -7.76
C GLY A 211 -12.42 10.19 -6.92
N ASP A 212 -12.66 11.39 -7.46
CA ASP A 212 -12.51 12.66 -6.72
C ASP A 212 -13.35 12.72 -5.43
N PRO A 213 -14.60 12.23 -5.41
CA PRO A 213 -15.39 12.19 -4.17
C PRO A 213 -14.87 11.18 -3.12
N TRP A 214 -13.98 10.27 -3.52
CA TRP A 214 -13.60 9.07 -2.77
C TRP A 214 -12.16 9.07 -2.29
N ARG A 215 -11.46 10.21 -2.37
CA ARG A 215 -10.02 10.36 -2.06
C ARG A 215 -9.66 9.86 -0.66
N LYS A 216 -10.56 9.97 0.30
CA LYS A 216 -10.35 9.44 1.66
C LYS A 216 -10.37 7.91 1.65
N GLN A 217 -11.45 7.30 1.18
CA GLN A 217 -11.65 5.85 1.14
C GLN A 217 -10.55 5.17 0.32
N ILE A 218 -10.13 5.77 -0.80
CA ILE A 218 -9.03 5.28 -1.64
C ILE A 218 -7.75 5.05 -0.83
N ARG A 219 -7.41 5.94 0.11
CA ARG A 219 -6.20 5.85 0.95
C ARG A 219 -6.30 4.79 2.05
N SER A 220 -7.48 4.19 2.27
CA SER A 220 -7.65 3.08 3.23
C SER A 220 -7.35 1.71 2.63
N VAL A 221 -7.41 1.58 1.30
CA VAL A 221 -7.37 0.29 0.58
C VAL A 221 -5.93 -0.13 0.29
N ALA A 222 -5.64 -1.41 0.55
CA ALA A 222 -4.37 -2.05 0.24
C ALA A 222 -4.56 -3.40 -0.47
N ARG A 223 -3.55 -3.76 -1.25
CA ARG A 223 -3.38 -5.07 -1.88
C ARG A 223 -2.72 -6.01 -0.89
N ILE A 224 -3.18 -7.25 -0.79
CA ILE A 224 -2.66 -8.29 0.12
C ILE A 224 -1.99 -9.37 -0.72
N PHE A 225 -0.79 -9.78 -0.35
CA PHE A 225 -0.12 -10.96 -0.89
C PHE A 225 0.18 -11.96 0.20
N GLY A 226 0.16 -13.25 -0.14
CA GLY A 226 0.71 -14.29 0.71
C GLY A 226 0.64 -15.65 0.04
N SER A 227 1.73 -16.41 0.12
CA SER A 227 1.77 -17.82 -0.26
C SER A 227 1.21 -18.10 -1.68
N GLY A 228 1.51 -17.23 -2.65
CA GLY A 228 1.08 -17.37 -4.05
C GLY A 228 -0.34 -16.87 -4.35
N PHE A 229 -1.01 -16.23 -3.40
CA PHE A 229 -2.36 -15.67 -3.56
C PHE A 229 -2.41 -14.17 -3.29
N LEU A 230 -3.44 -13.55 -3.87
CA LEU A 230 -3.70 -12.11 -3.78
C LEU A 230 -5.16 -11.81 -3.44
N CYS A 231 -5.36 -10.83 -2.57
CA CYS A 231 -6.65 -10.26 -2.23
C CYS A 231 -6.55 -8.73 -2.03
N THR A 232 -7.66 -8.12 -1.63
CA THR A 232 -7.75 -6.71 -1.23
C THR A 232 -8.27 -6.60 0.21
N GLY A 233 -8.00 -5.48 0.87
CA GLY A 233 -8.71 -5.07 2.07
C GLY A 233 -8.53 -3.59 2.39
N GLN A 234 -9.00 -3.17 3.57
CA GLN A 234 -9.01 -1.76 3.96
C GLN A 234 -8.88 -1.57 5.47
N LEU A 235 -8.23 -0.47 5.87
CA LEU A 235 -8.19 -0.04 7.26
C LEU A 235 -9.57 0.43 7.73
N LEU A 236 -9.94 0.09 8.97
CA LEU A 236 -11.18 0.49 9.63
C LEU A 236 -10.92 1.40 10.81
N ASN A 237 -11.76 2.43 10.95
CA ASN A 237 -11.81 3.23 12.16
C ASN A 237 -12.50 2.49 13.31
N ASN A 238 -12.17 2.86 14.54
CA ASN A 238 -12.82 2.39 15.76
C ASN A 238 -13.29 3.59 16.61
N CYS A 239 -14.14 3.35 17.59
CA CYS A 239 -14.75 4.39 18.41
C CYS A 239 -13.75 5.23 19.22
N ASN A 240 -12.53 4.73 19.46
CA ASN A 240 -11.45 5.50 20.10
C ASN A 240 -10.72 6.42 19.11
N GLN A 241 -10.92 6.26 17.80
CA GLN A 241 -10.31 7.06 16.74
C GLN A 241 -8.80 7.23 16.92
N ASN A 242 -8.13 6.12 17.20
CA ASN A 242 -6.73 6.09 17.67
C ASN A 242 -5.74 5.57 16.61
N GLY A 243 -6.21 5.24 15.40
CA GLY A 243 -5.37 4.69 14.35
C GLY A 243 -4.83 3.29 14.61
N THR A 244 -5.45 2.49 15.50
CA THR A 244 -5.14 1.05 15.58
C THR A 244 -5.36 0.42 14.19
N PRO A 245 -4.39 -0.31 13.61
CA PRO A 245 -4.41 -0.79 12.23
C PRO A 245 -5.31 -2.01 12.03
N TYR A 246 -6.58 -1.89 12.42
CA TYR A 246 -7.62 -2.86 12.10
C TYR A 246 -7.86 -2.87 10.59
N PHE A 247 -7.75 -4.03 9.99
CA PHE A 247 -7.78 -4.22 8.55
C PHE A 247 -8.82 -5.28 8.18
N LEU A 248 -9.84 -4.86 7.44
CA LEU A 248 -10.95 -5.70 7.01
C LEU A 248 -10.64 -6.32 5.64
N THR A 249 -10.82 -7.63 5.53
CA THR A 249 -10.76 -8.39 4.27
C THR A 249 -11.79 -9.53 4.30
N ALA A 250 -11.74 -10.43 3.32
CA ALA A 250 -12.65 -11.57 3.24
C ALA A 250 -12.13 -12.79 4.02
N ASN A 251 -13.03 -13.54 4.65
CA ASN A 251 -12.71 -14.79 5.34
C ASN A 251 -12.05 -15.77 4.37
N HIS A 252 -12.59 -15.94 3.16
CA HIS A 252 -12.02 -16.86 2.18
C HIS A 252 -10.61 -16.46 1.70
N CYS A 253 -10.16 -15.20 1.88
CA CYS A 253 -8.77 -14.82 1.61
C CYS A 253 -7.81 -15.45 2.62
N THR A 254 -8.16 -15.36 3.91
CA THR A 254 -7.34 -15.94 5.00
C THR A 254 -7.42 -17.46 5.06
N GLN A 255 -8.62 -18.02 4.88
CA GLN A 255 -8.84 -19.46 4.91
C GLN A 255 -8.49 -20.13 3.57
N GLY A 256 -8.33 -19.35 2.50
CA GLY A 256 -8.06 -19.82 1.14
C GLY A 256 -6.60 -19.76 0.71
N GLY A 257 -5.66 -19.53 1.64
CA GLY A 257 -4.22 -19.68 1.41
C GLY A 257 -3.36 -18.53 1.92
N ILE A 258 -3.90 -17.33 2.14
CA ILE A 258 -3.12 -16.21 2.68
C ILE A 258 -3.04 -16.35 4.20
N ASN A 259 -1.87 -16.71 4.73
CA ASN A 259 -1.62 -16.67 6.17
C ASN A 259 -1.40 -15.22 6.63
N PRO A 260 -2.26 -14.65 7.51
CA PRO A 260 -2.10 -13.26 7.97
C PRO A 260 -0.74 -12.99 8.61
N ALA A 261 -0.15 -13.96 9.32
CA ALA A 261 1.13 -13.78 10.02
C ALA A 261 2.29 -13.48 9.07
N SER A 262 2.23 -13.94 7.82
CA SER A 262 3.25 -13.75 6.79
C SER A 262 2.73 -12.99 5.57
N ALA A 263 1.54 -12.40 5.64
CA ALA A 263 0.97 -11.63 4.54
C ALA A 263 1.70 -10.30 4.37
N VAL A 264 1.73 -9.78 3.14
CA VAL A 264 2.26 -8.45 2.82
C VAL A 264 1.13 -7.54 2.36
N PHE A 265 1.02 -6.37 2.98
CA PHE A 265 -0.02 -5.37 2.72
C PHE A 265 0.58 -4.17 2.02
N ARG A 266 0.32 -3.99 0.72
CA ARG A 266 0.83 -2.88 -0.08
C ARG A 266 -0.23 -1.79 -0.24
N PHE A 267 0.03 -0.65 0.38
CA PHE A 267 -0.75 0.58 0.29
C PHE A 267 -0.34 1.40 -0.94
N ARG A 268 -1.20 2.35 -1.32
CA ARG A 268 -0.95 3.34 -2.38
C ARG A 268 -0.52 2.75 -3.74
N TRP A 269 -0.80 1.47 -3.99
CA TRP A 269 -0.60 0.83 -5.30
C TRP A 269 -1.64 1.32 -6.32
N GLU A 270 -1.53 2.58 -6.73
CA GLU A 270 -2.47 3.26 -7.62
C GLU A 270 -1.72 4.05 -8.69
N SER A 271 -2.29 4.13 -9.89
CA SER A 271 -1.68 4.90 -10.98
C SER A 271 -1.65 6.39 -10.64
N PRO A 272 -0.52 7.10 -10.86
CA PRO A 272 -0.44 8.55 -10.71
C PRO A 272 -1.20 9.33 -11.79
N THR A 273 -1.57 8.68 -12.89
CA THR A 273 -2.30 9.27 -14.01
C THR A 273 -3.56 8.47 -14.35
N CYS A 274 -4.61 9.16 -14.80
CA CYS A 274 -5.84 8.48 -15.22
C CYS A 274 -5.62 7.66 -16.50
N THR A 275 -4.93 8.24 -17.50
CA THR A 275 -4.54 7.56 -18.75
C THR A 275 -3.21 8.14 -19.25
N PRO A 276 -2.25 7.32 -19.71
CA PRO A 276 -2.25 5.86 -19.59
C PRO A 276 -2.16 5.41 -18.11
N THR A 277 -2.52 4.16 -17.86
CA THR A 277 -2.24 3.52 -16.56
C THR A 277 -0.73 3.43 -16.36
N GLN A 278 -0.25 3.83 -15.18
CA GLN A 278 1.15 3.74 -14.77
C GLN A 278 1.27 2.95 -13.46
N ASN A 279 2.44 2.36 -13.21
CA ASN A 279 2.73 1.73 -11.93
C ASN A 279 2.65 2.77 -10.81
N GLY A 280 2.04 2.36 -9.70
CA GLY A 280 2.05 3.14 -8.47
C GLY A 280 3.37 2.97 -7.70
N PRO A 281 3.52 3.68 -6.58
CA PRO A 281 4.57 3.40 -5.61
C PRO A 281 4.60 1.90 -5.26
N THR A 282 5.75 1.24 -5.46
CA THR A 282 5.96 -0.17 -5.07
C THR A 282 6.28 -0.32 -3.58
N ASN A 283 6.28 0.81 -2.87
CA ASN A 283 7.23 1.02 -1.79
C ASN A 283 6.61 1.30 -0.42
N MET A 284 5.30 1.05 -0.32
CA MET A 284 4.50 1.29 0.88
C MET A 284 3.87 -0.02 1.34
N SER A 285 4.72 -0.94 1.80
CA SER A 285 4.29 -2.30 2.18
C SER A 285 4.60 -2.61 3.64
N LEU A 286 3.69 -3.29 4.32
CA LEU A 286 3.87 -3.85 5.67
C LEU A 286 3.86 -5.38 5.64
N SER A 287 4.58 -6.01 6.55
CA SER A 287 4.50 -7.46 6.78
C SER A 287 3.64 -7.78 8.00
N GLY A 288 2.86 -8.84 7.88
CA GLY A 288 2.27 -9.57 8.98
C GLY A 288 1.08 -8.87 9.65
N ALA A 289 0.16 -9.70 10.10
CA ALA A 289 -1.01 -9.33 10.86
C ALA A 289 -1.44 -10.47 11.78
N GLN A 290 -2.14 -10.11 12.85
CA GLN A 290 -2.90 -11.05 13.67
C GLN A 290 -4.33 -11.15 13.12
N GLN A 291 -4.85 -12.37 12.93
CA GLN A 291 -6.28 -12.56 12.71
C GLN A 291 -7.02 -12.41 14.02
N LEU A 292 -7.86 -11.39 14.13
CA LEU A 292 -8.65 -11.10 15.32
C LEU A 292 -9.98 -11.85 15.32
N ALA A 293 -10.65 -11.89 14.17
CA ALA A 293 -11.91 -12.58 13.98
C ALA A 293 -12.10 -12.98 12.52
N ASN A 294 -12.86 -14.04 12.29
CA ASN A 294 -13.40 -14.36 10.98
C ASN A 294 -14.80 -14.97 11.10
N ASN A 295 -15.59 -14.85 10.04
CA ASN A 295 -16.97 -15.33 10.01
C ASN A 295 -17.34 -15.79 8.60
N ALA A 296 -17.74 -17.06 8.46
CA ALA A 296 -18.21 -17.60 7.18
C ALA A 296 -19.62 -17.11 6.80
N GLY A 297 -20.46 -16.75 7.78
CA GLY A 297 -21.84 -16.26 7.58
C GLY A 297 -21.94 -14.86 6.97
N SER A 298 -20.86 -14.10 6.93
CA SER A 298 -20.71 -12.86 6.18
C SER A 298 -19.42 -12.80 5.38
N ASP A 299 -18.70 -13.91 5.25
CA ASP A 299 -17.36 -14.02 4.62
C ASP A 299 -16.37 -12.91 5.05
N MET A 300 -16.36 -12.55 6.33
CA MET A 300 -15.53 -11.45 6.86
C MET A 300 -14.32 -11.99 7.61
N ALA A 301 -13.16 -11.36 7.43
CA ALA A 301 -12.03 -11.48 8.34
C ALA A 301 -11.55 -10.10 8.79
N LEU A 302 -11.38 -9.91 10.09
CA LEU A 302 -10.76 -8.75 10.69
C LEU A 302 -9.36 -9.11 11.16
N LEU A 303 -8.40 -8.34 10.69
CA LEU A 303 -6.99 -8.44 11.04
C LEU A 303 -6.56 -7.21 11.84
N GLU A 304 -5.47 -7.33 12.60
CA GLU A 304 -4.70 -6.21 13.12
C GLU A 304 -3.29 -6.31 12.55
N LEU A 305 -2.86 -5.31 11.78
CA LEU A 305 -1.50 -5.32 11.22
C LEU A 305 -0.47 -5.24 12.34
N ASN A 306 0.66 -5.95 12.19
CA ASN A 306 1.72 -5.97 13.20
C ASN A 306 2.36 -4.59 13.42
N THR A 307 2.26 -3.72 12.42
CA THR A 307 2.81 -2.37 12.44
C THR A 307 1.77 -1.37 11.97
N THR A 308 1.66 -0.24 12.66
CA THR A 308 0.86 0.89 12.19
C THR A 308 1.51 1.48 10.91
N PRO A 309 0.74 1.71 9.83
CA PRO A 309 1.27 2.40 8.66
C PRO A 309 1.88 3.76 9.04
N PRO A 310 3.08 4.09 8.56
CA PRO A 310 3.69 5.39 8.79
C PRO A 310 2.79 6.56 8.36
N ASP A 311 2.75 7.63 9.16
CA ASP A 311 1.95 8.83 8.86
C ASP A 311 2.27 9.43 7.47
N ALA A 312 3.52 9.32 7.03
CA ALA A 312 3.98 9.79 5.72
C ALA A 312 3.30 9.11 4.53
N TRP A 313 2.70 7.93 4.73
CA TRP A 313 1.95 7.23 3.67
C TRP A 313 0.54 7.81 3.49
N ASP A 314 0.13 8.69 4.41
CA ASP A 314 -1.14 9.41 4.37
C ASP A 314 -2.33 8.45 4.22
N VAL A 315 -2.35 7.40 5.05
CA VAL A 315 -3.42 6.41 5.05
C VAL A 315 -4.68 6.94 5.72
N TYR A 316 -5.83 6.38 5.35
CA TYR A 316 -7.12 6.69 5.95
C TYR A 316 -7.71 5.45 6.62
N TYR A 317 -8.41 5.63 7.73
CA TYR A 317 -9.15 4.56 8.41
C TYR A 317 -10.63 4.73 8.08
N SER A 318 -11.19 3.80 7.29
CA SER A 318 -12.56 3.92 6.81
C SER A 318 -13.57 3.94 7.94
N GLY A 319 -14.53 4.87 7.86
CA GLY A 319 -15.73 4.84 8.68
C GLY A 319 -16.65 3.70 8.27
N TRP A 320 -17.65 3.41 9.08
CA TRP A 320 -18.55 2.29 8.87
C TRP A 320 -19.99 2.60 9.27
N ASN A 321 -20.92 1.87 8.67
CA ASN A 321 -22.35 1.90 8.93
C ASN A 321 -22.81 0.46 9.18
N LYS A 322 -23.24 0.17 10.42
CA LYS A 322 -23.68 -1.16 10.84
C LYS A 322 -25.20 -1.37 10.79
N THR A 323 -25.93 -0.46 10.15
CA THR A 323 -27.37 -0.66 9.93
C THR A 323 -27.62 -1.66 8.80
N ASN A 324 -28.79 -2.29 8.80
CA ASN A 324 -29.25 -3.16 7.72
C ASN A 324 -30.06 -2.40 6.64
N THR A 325 -29.94 -1.07 6.58
CA THR A 325 -30.64 -0.27 5.58
C THR A 325 -29.89 -0.38 4.26
N PRO A 326 -30.54 -0.82 3.17
CA PRO A 326 -29.87 -0.85 1.87
C PRO A 326 -29.43 0.55 1.45
N ALA A 327 -28.16 0.70 1.08
CA ALA A 327 -27.62 1.93 0.53
C ALA A 327 -28.29 2.25 -0.82
N THR A 328 -28.52 3.54 -1.10
CA THR A 328 -29.18 3.99 -2.34
C THR A 328 -28.23 4.04 -3.52
N SER A 329 -26.93 4.08 -3.25
CA SER A 329 -25.83 3.93 -4.18
C SER A 329 -24.63 3.41 -3.42
N VAL A 330 -23.72 2.76 -4.12
CA VAL A 330 -22.51 2.18 -3.52
C VAL A 330 -21.29 2.34 -4.42
N THR A 331 -20.13 2.33 -3.78
CA THR A 331 -18.82 2.40 -4.43
C THR A 331 -17.94 1.28 -3.94
N ALA A 332 -17.25 0.59 -4.85
CA ALA A 332 -16.19 -0.35 -4.54
C ALA A 332 -14.83 0.23 -4.94
N ILE A 333 -13.81 0.00 -4.11
CA ILE A 333 -12.42 0.38 -4.39
C ILE A 333 -11.57 -0.86 -4.16
N HIS A 334 -10.87 -1.33 -5.20
CA HIS A 334 -10.34 -2.69 -5.23
C HIS A 334 -9.08 -2.87 -6.09
N HIS A 335 -8.45 -4.05 -6.00
CA HIS A 335 -7.32 -4.46 -6.84
C HIS A 335 -7.69 -5.66 -7.74
N PRO A 336 -8.36 -5.43 -8.88
CA PRO A 336 -8.79 -6.50 -9.78
C PRO A 336 -7.59 -7.12 -10.49
N SER A 337 -7.55 -8.45 -10.56
CA SER A 337 -6.45 -9.25 -11.10
C SER A 337 -5.07 -8.89 -10.52
N GLY A 338 -5.06 -8.37 -9.28
CA GLY A 338 -3.86 -7.84 -8.65
C GLY A 338 -3.32 -6.55 -9.25
N ASP A 339 -4.04 -5.89 -10.16
CA ASP A 339 -3.61 -4.67 -10.83
C ASP A 339 -3.60 -3.45 -9.88
N ILE A 340 -3.15 -2.31 -10.39
CA ILE A 340 -3.29 -1.00 -9.75
C ILE A 340 -4.74 -0.74 -9.32
N LYS A 341 -4.89 -0.01 -8.22
CA LYS A 341 -6.17 0.24 -7.56
C LYS A 341 -7.21 0.85 -8.51
N LYS A 342 -8.41 0.27 -8.51
CA LYS A 342 -9.56 0.68 -9.32
C LYS A 342 -10.75 1.09 -8.47
N ILE A 343 -11.72 1.74 -9.11
CA ILE A 343 -13.00 2.14 -8.52
C ILE A 343 -14.17 1.70 -9.41
N SER A 344 -15.29 1.32 -8.79
CA SER A 344 -16.53 0.93 -9.46
C SER A 344 -17.73 1.49 -8.72
N ILE A 345 -18.75 1.92 -9.47
CA ILE A 345 -19.89 2.68 -8.97
C ILE A 345 -21.18 1.97 -9.35
N GLU A 346 -22.11 1.93 -8.40
CA GLU A 346 -23.49 1.54 -8.63
C GLU A 346 -24.42 2.63 -8.06
N GLN A 347 -25.31 3.17 -8.90
CA GLN A 347 -26.19 4.29 -8.54
C GLN A 347 -27.63 3.88 -8.22
N GLN A 348 -27.96 2.58 -8.26
CA GLN A 348 -29.22 2.05 -7.78
C GLN A 348 -29.08 1.45 -6.37
N PRO A 349 -30.20 1.32 -5.63
CA PRO A 349 -30.19 0.70 -4.33
C PRO A 349 -29.74 -0.77 -4.40
N VAL A 350 -28.88 -1.15 -3.47
CA VAL A 350 -28.49 -2.57 -3.29
C VAL A 350 -29.64 -3.36 -2.67
N SER A 351 -29.59 -4.69 -2.76
CA SER A 351 -30.56 -5.56 -2.10
C SER A 351 -29.86 -6.60 -1.23
N ALA A 352 -30.55 -7.14 -0.21
CA ALA A 352 -30.00 -8.22 0.60
C ALA A 352 -30.29 -9.57 -0.08
N GLN A 353 -29.26 -10.33 -0.41
CA GLN A 353 -29.38 -11.66 -0.99
C GLN A 353 -28.23 -12.56 -0.50
N PRO A 354 -28.52 -13.81 -0.07
CA PRO A 354 -27.46 -14.70 0.35
C PRO A 354 -26.63 -15.19 -0.84
N PHE A 355 -25.34 -15.39 -0.61
CA PHE A 355 -24.41 -15.99 -1.57
C PHE A 355 -23.57 -17.05 -0.87
N SER A 356 -23.64 -18.30 -1.36
CA SER A 356 -22.91 -19.45 -0.78
C SER A 356 -23.10 -19.60 0.74
N GLY A 357 -24.31 -19.27 1.25
CA GLY A 357 -24.65 -19.34 2.68
C GLY A 357 -24.32 -18.08 3.49
N ALA A 358 -23.51 -17.16 2.95
CA ALA A 358 -23.24 -15.87 3.59
C ALA A 358 -24.36 -14.86 3.32
N GLN A 359 -24.60 -13.96 4.26
CA GLN A 359 -25.54 -12.85 4.13
C GLN A 359 -24.85 -11.67 3.45
N CYS A 360 -25.28 -11.34 2.23
CA CYS A 360 -24.61 -10.34 1.39
C CYS A 360 -25.55 -9.20 0.94
N TRP A 361 -24.94 -8.05 0.65
CA TRP A 361 -25.47 -7.07 -0.28
C TRP A 361 -25.23 -7.58 -1.70
N HIS A 362 -26.26 -7.56 -2.52
CA HIS A 362 -26.21 -7.95 -3.92
C HIS A 362 -26.21 -6.71 -4.80
N ILE A 363 -25.17 -6.64 -5.63
CA ILE A 363 -25.01 -5.67 -6.71
C ILE A 363 -25.56 -6.33 -7.96
N ALA A 364 -26.76 -5.92 -8.37
CA ALA A 364 -27.45 -6.52 -9.50
C ALA A 364 -26.69 -6.29 -10.80
N ALA A 365 -26.27 -5.04 -11.03
CA ALA A 365 -25.39 -4.60 -12.09
C ALA A 365 -24.49 -3.50 -11.53
N TRP A 366 -23.29 -3.31 -12.09
CA TRP A 366 -22.52 -2.09 -11.88
C TRP A 366 -22.81 -1.11 -13.03
N ASP A 367 -23.07 0.15 -12.69
CA ASP A 367 -23.20 1.24 -13.66
C ASP A 367 -21.86 1.62 -14.33
N ASP A 368 -20.76 1.63 -13.57
CA ASP A 368 -19.43 1.98 -14.08
C ASP A 368 -18.32 1.18 -13.38
N GLY A 369 -17.44 0.54 -14.13
CA GLY A 369 -16.47 -0.44 -13.64
C GLY A 369 -17.08 -1.81 -13.33
N THR A 370 -16.27 -2.69 -12.74
CA THR A 370 -16.64 -4.06 -12.30
C THR A 370 -15.70 -4.49 -11.17
N THR A 371 -15.86 -5.70 -10.64
CA THR A 371 -14.79 -6.39 -9.89
C THR A 371 -14.25 -7.59 -10.66
N GLU A 372 -13.08 -8.11 -10.27
CA GLU A 372 -12.46 -9.32 -10.84
C GLU A 372 -11.79 -10.16 -9.72
N GLY A 373 -11.17 -11.28 -10.07
CA GLY A 373 -10.39 -12.06 -9.09
C GLY A 373 -9.30 -11.18 -8.45
N GLY A 374 -9.11 -11.24 -7.14
CA GLY A 374 -8.17 -10.37 -6.41
C GLY A 374 -8.83 -9.13 -5.79
N SER A 375 -9.98 -8.71 -6.31
CA SER A 375 -10.85 -7.73 -5.64
C SER A 375 -11.42 -8.27 -4.32
N SER A 376 -11.42 -9.59 -4.12
CA SER A 376 -11.92 -10.25 -2.90
C SER A 376 -11.43 -9.56 -1.62
N GLY A 377 -12.37 -9.27 -0.71
CA GLY A 377 -12.11 -8.53 0.53
C GLY A 377 -12.18 -7.00 0.43
N SER A 378 -12.27 -6.43 -0.77
CA SER A 378 -12.41 -4.98 -0.96
C SER A 378 -13.69 -4.42 -0.35
N GLY A 379 -13.63 -3.23 0.24
CA GLY A 379 -14.79 -2.56 0.83
C GLY A 379 -15.85 -2.13 -0.17
N LEU A 380 -17.09 -2.03 0.33
CA LEU A 380 -18.23 -1.37 -0.30
C LEU A 380 -18.63 -0.19 0.58
N TRP A 381 -18.64 1.02 0.04
CA TRP A 381 -19.05 2.22 0.75
C TRP A 381 -20.41 2.72 0.25
N ASP A 382 -21.26 3.16 1.18
CA ASP A 382 -22.56 3.75 0.90
C ASP A 382 -22.46 5.21 0.38
N GLN A 383 -23.60 5.82 0.07
CA GLN A 383 -23.68 7.21 -0.42
C GLN A 383 -23.09 8.26 0.53
N HIS A 384 -22.80 7.92 1.79
CA HIS A 384 -22.18 8.79 2.79
C HIS A 384 -20.68 8.51 2.96
N GLY A 385 -20.12 7.59 2.19
CA GLY A 385 -18.72 7.20 2.28
C GLY A 385 -18.42 6.31 3.48
N LEU A 386 -19.42 5.61 4.02
CA LEU A 386 -19.27 4.68 5.14
C LEU A 386 -19.27 3.24 4.63
N LEU A 387 -18.35 2.42 5.14
CA LEU A 387 -18.26 1.02 4.76
C LEU A 387 -19.49 0.24 5.25
N VAL A 388 -20.12 -0.50 4.33
CA VAL A 388 -21.33 -1.32 4.56
C VAL A 388 -21.11 -2.80 4.25
N GLY A 389 -19.95 -3.19 3.72
CA GLY A 389 -19.59 -4.58 3.50
C GLY A 389 -18.22 -4.76 2.84
N GLN A 390 -17.84 -6.01 2.61
CA GLN A 390 -16.61 -6.39 1.90
C GLN A 390 -16.88 -7.47 0.85
N LEU A 391 -16.17 -7.44 -0.28
CA LEU A 391 -16.46 -8.32 -1.42
C LEU A 391 -16.21 -9.77 -1.03
N TYR A 392 -17.25 -10.60 -1.11
CA TYR A 392 -17.11 -12.04 -1.10
C TYR A 392 -16.77 -12.50 -2.52
N GLY A 393 -17.63 -12.21 -3.49
CA GLY A 393 -17.42 -12.66 -4.85
C GLY A 393 -18.65 -12.45 -5.72
N GLY A 394 -18.73 -13.16 -6.84
CA GLY A 394 -19.77 -12.92 -7.84
C GLY A 394 -19.34 -13.32 -9.24
N GLN A 395 -20.13 -12.91 -10.23
CA GLN A 395 -19.92 -13.22 -11.64
C GLN A 395 -19.44 -12.00 -12.43
N ALA A 396 -19.42 -10.81 -11.82
CA ALA A 396 -19.10 -9.58 -12.52
C ALA A 396 -17.71 -9.65 -13.18
N SER A 397 -17.61 -9.11 -14.38
CA SER A 397 -16.40 -8.96 -15.20
C SER A 397 -16.68 -7.90 -16.26
N CYS A 398 -15.65 -7.45 -16.98
CA CYS A 398 -15.88 -6.45 -18.04
C CYS A 398 -16.80 -6.90 -19.18
N SER A 399 -16.95 -8.22 -19.41
CA SER A 399 -17.88 -8.76 -20.41
C SER A 399 -19.25 -9.13 -19.84
N TYR A 400 -19.39 -9.15 -18.51
CA TYR A 400 -20.62 -9.48 -17.81
C TYR A 400 -20.67 -8.73 -16.49
N ASN A 401 -21.29 -7.55 -16.46
CA ASN A 401 -21.17 -6.62 -15.32
C ASN A 401 -22.25 -6.80 -14.24
N PHE A 402 -22.71 -8.05 -14.03
CA PHE A 402 -23.84 -8.37 -13.15
C PHE A 402 -23.41 -9.28 -12.01
N ASN A 403 -24.14 -9.19 -10.90
CA ASN A 403 -24.04 -10.06 -9.73
C ASN A 403 -22.67 -10.05 -9.05
N ASP A 404 -22.45 -9.06 -8.20
CA ASP A 404 -21.47 -9.15 -7.11
C ASP A 404 -22.15 -9.21 -5.74
N TYR A 405 -21.46 -9.81 -4.78
CA TYR A 405 -21.96 -10.07 -3.44
C TYR A 405 -20.94 -9.63 -2.41
N TYR A 406 -21.35 -8.71 -1.55
CA TYR A 406 -20.54 -8.16 -0.47
C TYR A 406 -21.08 -8.63 0.86
N GLY A 407 -20.27 -9.31 1.66
CA GLY A 407 -20.61 -9.67 3.03
C GLY A 407 -21.10 -8.46 3.82
N ARG A 408 -22.28 -8.57 4.41
CA ARG A 408 -22.95 -7.45 5.07
C ARG A 408 -22.24 -7.05 6.35
N PHE A 409 -21.86 -5.78 6.47
CA PHE A 409 -21.16 -5.29 7.66
C PHE A 409 -22.03 -5.36 8.92
N ASP A 410 -23.35 -5.19 8.82
CA ASP A 410 -24.27 -5.35 9.96
C ASP A 410 -24.28 -6.78 10.52
N VAL A 411 -24.03 -7.79 9.66
CA VAL A 411 -23.90 -9.19 10.07
C VAL A 411 -22.50 -9.47 10.64
N SER A 412 -21.47 -8.82 10.10
CA SER A 412 -20.09 -8.91 10.59
C SER A 412 -19.89 -8.23 11.94
N PHE A 413 -20.53 -7.07 12.18
CA PHE A 413 -20.24 -6.18 13.30
C PHE A 413 -20.35 -6.85 14.68
N PRO A 414 -21.38 -7.66 15.01
CA PRO A 414 -21.46 -8.35 16.29
C PRO A 414 -20.30 -9.30 16.60
N HIS A 415 -19.51 -9.70 15.59
CA HIS A 415 -18.32 -10.55 15.77
C HIS A 415 -17.04 -9.74 16.04
N ILE A 416 -17.08 -8.42 15.83
CA ILE A 416 -15.90 -7.53 15.87
C ILE A 416 -16.12 -6.27 16.71
N ASP A 417 -17.28 -6.13 17.35
CA ASP A 417 -17.65 -4.97 18.17
C ASP A 417 -16.70 -4.76 19.36
N GLN A 418 -16.15 -5.84 19.91
CA GLN A 418 -15.11 -5.79 20.96
C GLN A 418 -13.84 -5.05 20.52
N PHE A 419 -13.55 -5.01 19.21
CA PHE A 419 -12.38 -4.32 18.65
C PHE A 419 -12.73 -2.90 18.19
N LEU A 420 -13.87 -2.74 17.51
CA LEU A 420 -14.28 -1.46 16.94
C LEU A 420 -14.98 -0.54 17.95
N GLY A 421 -15.47 -1.08 19.07
CA GLY A 421 -16.24 -0.37 20.09
C GLY A 421 -17.70 -0.14 19.71
N ASN A 422 -18.44 0.56 20.58
CA ASN A 422 -19.83 0.93 20.35
C ASN A 422 -20.02 2.46 20.52
N CYS A 423 -20.21 3.16 19.41
CA CYS A 423 -20.35 4.62 19.35
C CYS A 423 -21.53 5.07 18.47
N GLY A 424 -22.58 4.23 18.41
CA GLY A 424 -23.73 4.43 17.54
C GLY A 424 -23.72 3.49 16.34
N ASP A 425 -24.69 3.68 15.44
CA ASP A 425 -24.90 2.86 14.24
C ASP A 425 -23.97 3.24 13.07
N THR A 426 -23.38 4.43 13.15
CA THR A 426 -22.42 4.92 12.16
C THR A 426 -21.23 5.55 12.87
N LEU A 427 -20.06 5.45 12.24
CA LEU A 427 -18.84 6.13 12.65
C LEU A 427 -18.16 6.69 11.40
N THR A 428 -17.86 7.98 11.40
CA THR A 428 -17.05 8.60 10.33
C THR A 428 -15.62 8.07 10.38
N GLY A 429 -14.93 8.00 9.25
CA GLY A 429 -13.55 7.51 9.27
C GLY A 429 -12.56 8.48 9.90
N PHE A 430 -11.42 7.94 10.30
CA PHE A 430 -10.35 8.65 10.98
C PHE A 430 -9.20 8.90 10.01
N ASP A 431 -8.72 10.14 9.99
CA ASP A 431 -7.63 10.57 9.14
C ASP A 431 -6.51 11.09 10.07
N PRO A 432 -5.47 10.28 10.33
CA PRO A 432 -4.35 10.67 11.21
C PRO A 432 -3.65 11.94 10.70
N GLY A 433 -3.66 12.17 9.38
CA GLY A 433 -3.13 13.37 8.76
C GLY A 433 -4.03 14.60 8.94
N ALA A 434 -5.33 14.40 9.20
CA ALA A 434 -6.28 15.45 9.50
C ALA A 434 -6.23 15.83 10.99
N THR A 435 -5.22 16.61 11.38
CA THR A 435 -5.31 17.33 12.66
C THR A 435 -6.53 18.26 12.62
N GLY A 436 -7.41 18.14 13.60
CA GLY A 436 -8.74 18.76 13.72
C GLY A 436 -8.83 20.28 13.79
N LEU A 437 -8.23 20.97 12.82
CA LEU A 437 -8.56 22.34 12.43
C LEU A 437 -8.73 22.40 10.90
N SER A 438 -9.62 21.55 10.38
CA SER A 438 -10.40 21.99 9.21
C SER A 438 -11.56 22.82 9.77
N GLU A 439 -11.30 24.09 10.05
CA GLU A 439 -12.39 25.08 10.03
C GLU A 439 -12.74 25.25 8.54
N GLN A 440 -13.50 24.30 8.01
CA GLN A 440 -14.04 24.39 6.66
C GLN A 440 -15.25 25.33 6.72
N GLU A 441 -14.99 26.63 6.64
CA GLU A 441 -16.05 27.61 6.38
C GLU A 441 -16.28 27.82 4.87
N GLY A 442 -15.72 27.01 3.96
CA GLY A 442 -15.90 27.18 2.51
C GLY A 442 -15.71 25.95 1.62
N THR A 443 -16.13 26.07 0.36
CA THR A 443 -16.30 24.99 -0.63
C THR A 443 -15.09 24.75 -1.55
N PHE A 444 -13.87 25.16 -1.19
CA PHE A 444 -12.68 25.00 -2.03
C PHE A 444 -11.48 24.40 -1.28
N THR A 445 -10.52 23.86 -2.04
CA THR A 445 -9.23 23.35 -1.54
C THR A 445 -8.08 23.97 -2.35
N PHE A 446 -6.90 24.07 -1.75
CA PHE A 446 -5.66 24.42 -2.45
C PHE A 446 -4.61 23.32 -2.23
N GLY A 447 -3.51 23.31 -2.98
CA GLY A 447 -2.46 22.29 -2.86
C GLY A 447 -1.13 22.91 -2.44
N LEU A 448 -0.33 22.18 -1.66
CA LEU A 448 1.02 22.54 -1.22
C LEU A 448 1.99 21.42 -1.61
N VAL A 449 2.93 21.70 -2.51
CA VAL A 449 3.89 20.69 -2.99
C VAL A 449 5.29 21.29 -3.13
N PRO A 450 6.35 20.66 -2.60
CA PRO A 450 6.35 19.46 -1.76
C PRO A 450 5.92 19.74 -0.31
N ASN A 451 5.50 18.69 0.40
CA ASN A 451 5.22 18.71 1.84
C ASN A 451 5.45 17.29 2.42
N PRO A 452 6.50 17.03 3.22
CA PRO A 452 7.47 18.01 3.76
C PRO A 452 8.26 18.76 2.67
N THR A 453 8.72 19.97 2.99
CA THR A 453 9.53 20.83 2.12
C THR A 453 10.89 21.12 2.76
N THR A 454 11.90 21.40 1.94
CA THR A 454 13.20 21.94 2.39
C THR A 454 13.25 23.47 2.35
N GLY A 455 12.18 24.14 1.89
CA GLY A 455 12.08 25.61 1.87
C GLY A 455 11.03 26.10 0.87
N ALA A 456 11.15 25.72 -0.40
CA ALA A 456 10.26 26.17 -1.47
C ALA A 456 9.02 25.27 -1.62
N VAL A 457 7.84 25.89 -1.75
CA VAL A 457 6.55 25.20 -1.90
C VAL A 457 5.74 25.84 -3.02
N LEU A 458 5.29 25.04 -3.97
CA LEU A 458 4.27 25.41 -4.94
C LEU A 458 2.89 25.34 -4.31
N VAL A 459 2.19 26.47 -4.32
CA VAL A 459 0.80 26.62 -3.90
C VAL A 459 -0.09 26.60 -5.15
N THR A 460 -0.96 25.60 -5.28
CA THR A 460 -1.93 25.52 -6.37
C THR A 460 -3.31 25.94 -5.87
N LEU A 461 -3.89 26.94 -6.50
CA LEU A 461 -5.15 27.58 -6.11
C LEU A 461 -6.31 27.07 -6.98
N PRO A 462 -7.56 27.08 -6.49
CA PRO A 462 -8.72 26.64 -7.27
C PRO A 462 -8.96 27.51 -8.52
N GLU A 463 -9.32 26.90 -9.65
CA GLU A 463 -9.49 27.60 -10.94
C GLU A 463 -10.65 28.61 -10.96
N ARG A 464 -11.61 28.49 -10.03
CA ARG A 464 -12.74 29.40 -9.89
C ARG A 464 -12.56 30.29 -8.67
N GLY A 465 -11.72 31.31 -8.80
CA GLY A 465 -11.66 32.40 -7.84
C GLY A 465 -11.84 33.76 -8.51
N ALA A 466 -13.03 34.34 -8.37
CA ALA A 466 -13.36 35.66 -8.92
C ALA A 466 -12.92 36.82 -8.01
N GLY A 467 -12.27 36.53 -6.87
CA GLY A 467 -11.90 37.52 -5.84
C GLY A 467 -10.42 37.56 -5.49
N VAL A 468 -10.04 38.58 -4.71
CA VAL A 468 -8.71 38.71 -4.08
C VAL A 468 -8.59 37.64 -3.00
N ALA A 469 -7.57 36.79 -3.09
CA ALA A 469 -7.27 35.78 -2.06
C ALA A 469 -6.09 36.23 -1.18
N VAL A 470 -6.11 35.91 0.11
CA VAL A 470 -4.98 36.16 1.02
C VAL A 470 -4.38 34.82 1.41
N LEU A 471 -3.08 34.65 1.16
CA LEU A 471 -2.30 33.52 1.64
C LEU A 471 -1.51 33.95 2.87
N ARG A 472 -1.68 33.27 3.99
CA ARG A 472 -1.02 33.56 5.27
C ARG A 472 -0.35 32.32 5.81
N VAL A 473 0.88 32.42 6.27
CA VAL A 473 1.63 31.31 6.86
C VAL A 473 1.99 31.66 8.29
N THR A 474 1.69 30.74 9.19
CA THR A 474 1.99 30.86 10.61
C THR A 474 2.82 29.67 11.08
N ASP A 475 3.72 29.88 12.04
CA ASP A 475 4.42 28.79 12.71
C ASP A 475 3.54 28.11 13.77
N ALA A 476 4.06 27.05 14.39
CA ALA A 476 3.38 26.30 15.45
C ALA A 476 2.98 27.14 16.69
N LEU A 477 3.56 28.32 16.88
CA LEU A 477 3.24 29.25 17.97
C LEU A 477 2.22 30.32 17.54
N GLY A 478 1.71 30.25 16.31
CA GLY A 478 0.75 31.20 15.74
C GLY A 478 1.39 32.50 15.26
N ARG A 479 2.72 32.59 15.19
CA ARG A 479 3.41 33.78 14.65
C ARG A 479 3.33 33.77 13.13
N VAL A 480 2.96 34.90 12.53
CA VAL A 480 2.94 35.04 11.07
C VAL A 480 4.35 35.10 10.53
N VAL A 481 4.70 34.16 9.65
CA VAL A 481 6.01 34.10 8.99
C VAL A 481 5.96 34.58 7.54
N ALA A 482 4.80 34.49 6.89
CA ALA A 482 4.57 35.07 5.57
C ALA A 482 3.09 35.47 5.42
N GLU A 483 2.80 36.56 4.69
CA GLU A 483 1.43 36.93 4.32
C GLU A 483 1.45 37.65 2.98
N ARG A 484 0.55 37.27 2.07
CA ARG A 484 0.53 37.79 0.70
C ARG A 484 -0.89 37.86 0.14
N ASN A 485 -1.20 39.01 -0.47
CA ASN A 485 -2.38 39.17 -1.31
C ASN A 485 -2.13 38.59 -2.70
N LEU A 486 -3.06 37.79 -3.18
CA LEU A 486 -3.05 37.13 -4.48
C LEU A 486 -3.97 37.88 -5.44
N VAL A 487 -3.50 38.07 -6.67
CA VAL A 487 -4.27 38.74 -7.72
C VAL A 487 -5.38 37.80 -8.20
N ALA A 488 -6.56 38.33 -8.51
CA ALA A 488 -7.66 37.56 -9.08
C ALA A 488 -7.19 36.79 -10.33
N GLY A 489 -7.55 35.50 -10.43
CA GLY A 489 -7.10 34.60 -11.49
C GLY A 489 -5.72 33.95 -11.28
N THR A 490 -5.07 34.17 -10.14
CA THR A 490 -3.85 33.42 -9.79
C THR A 490 -4.23 31.95 -9.55
N VAL A 491 -3.70 31.04 -10.37
CA VAL A 491 -3.89 29.59 -10.23
C VAL A 491 -2.70 28.90 -9.55
N ARG A 492 -1.53 29.54 -9.54
CA ARG A 492 -0.31 29.04 -8.90
C ARG A 492 0.50 30.18 -8.30
N THR A 493 1.08 29.95 -7.12
CA THR A 493 2.06 30.84 -6.50
C THR A 493 3.10 30.04 -5.74
N THR A 494 4.22 30.64 -5.38
CA THR A 494 5.27 29.99 -4.59
C THR A 494 5.32 30.60 -3.20
N LEU A 495 5.51 29.74 -2.21
CA LEU A 495 5.87 30.07 -0.85
C LEU A 495 7.33 29.68 -0.65
N ASP A 496 8.09 30.57 -0.04
CA ASP A 496 9.50 30.35 0.29
C ASP A 496 9.66 30.48 1.80
N LEU A 497 10.12 29.41 2.44
CA LEU A 497 10.40 29.34 3.86
C LEU A 497 11.90 29.31 4.16
N ASP A 498 12.74 29.67 3.20
CA ASP A 498 14.18 29.83 3.44
C ASP A 498 14.43 30.79 4.62
N GLY A 499 15.25 30.33 5.56
CA GLY A 499 15.55 31.07 6.79
C GLY A 499 14.55 30.88 7.94
N GLN A 500 13.47 30.13 7.74
CA GLN A 500 12.60 29.67 8.82
C GLN A 500 13.19 28.43 9.51
N ALA A 501 12.76 28.15 10.74
CA ALA A 501 13.25 26.99 11.51
C ALA A 501 12.51 25.71 11.09
N ASP A 502 13.18 24.58 11.14
CA ASP A 502 12.53 23.30 10.85
C ASP A 502 11.38 23.05 11.83
N GLY A 503 10.27 22.54 11.31
CA GLY A 503 9.08 22.30 12.10
C GLY A 503 7.77 22.56 11.35
N LEU A 504 6.72 22.73 12.15
CA LEU A 504 5.35 22.79 11.69
C LEU A 504 4.91 24.21 11.35
N TYR A 505 4.32 24.35 10.16
CA TYR A 505 3.71 25.56 9.64
C TYR A 505 2.25 25.31 9.27
N LEU A 506 1.42 26.34 9.38
CA LEU A 506 0.04 26.38 8.91
C LEU A 506 -0.07 27.41 7.80
N VAL A 507 -0.50 26.98 6.63
CA VAL A 507 -0.79 27.83 5.47
C VAL A 507 -2.29 28.03 5.38
N GLU A 508 -2.74 29.26 5.37
CA GLU A 508 -4.12 29.68 5.36
C GLU A 508 -4.42 30.44 4.06
N LEU A 509 -5.48 30.03 3.37
CA LEU A 509 -6.02 30.72 2.20
C LEU A 509 -7.39 31.30 2.56
N ARG A 510 -7.53 32.63 2.47
CA ARG A 510 -8.81 33.34 2.58
C ARG A 510 -9.25 33.81 1.22
N GLN A 511 -10.49 33.51 0.83
CA GLN A 511 -11.05 33.97 -0.44
C GLN A 511 -12.57 34.09 -0.32
N ASP A 512 -13.14 35.19 -0.81
CA ASP A 512 -14.60 35.40 -0.87
C ASP A 512 -15.34 35.19 0.47
N GLY A 513 -14.71 35.57 1.59
CA GLY A 513 -15.25 35.39 2.94
C GLY A 513 -15.07 34.01 3.55
N HIS A 514 -14.49 33.07 2.79
CA HIS A 514 -14.19 31.72 3.24
C HIS A 514 -12.71 31.57 3.61
N ARG A 515 -12.43 30.62 4.51
CA ARG A 515 -11.08 30.32 5.02
C ARG A 515 -10.80 28.83 4.91
N VAL A 516 -9.61 28.46 4.44
CA VAL A 516 -9.11 27.09 4.38
C VAL A 516 -7.68 27.08 4.92
N VAL A 517 -7.35 26.11 5.78
CA VAL A 517 -6.01 25.97 6.38
C VAL A 517 -5.43 24.61 6.04
N GLN A 518 -4.14 24.56 5.72
CA GLN A 518 -3.39 23.34 5.47
C GLN A 518 -2.08 23.32 6.24
N ARG A 519 -1.65 22.12 6.64
CA ARG A 519 -0.38 21.86 7.30
C ARG A 519 0.76 21.86 6.30
N LEU A 520 1.90 22.44 6.66
CA LEU A 520 3.16 22.37 5.94
C LEU A 520 4.30 22.02 6.90
N VAL A 521 5.12 21.03 6.58
CA VAL A 521 6.28 20.62 7.38
C VAL A 521 7.55 21.09 6.67
N LEU A 522 8.37 21.91 7.34
CA LEU A 522 9.71 22.28 6.89
C LEU A 522 10.73 21.35 7.55
N GLU A 523 11.49 20.61 6.76
CA GLU A 523 12.49 19.64 7.21
C GLU A 523 13.69 19.70 6.25
N ARG A 524 14.88 20.03 6.77
CA ARG A 524 16.10 20.23 5.96
C ARG A 524 17.21 19.24 6.26
#